data_AF-B0EPT0-F1
#
_entry.id   AF-B0EPT0-F1
#
_cell.length_a   1.000
_cell.length_b   1.000
_cell.length_c   1.000
_cell.angle_alpha   90.00
_cell.angle_beta   90.00
_cell.angle_gamma   90.00
#
_symmetry.space_group_name_H-M   'P 1'
#
loop_
_entity.id
_entity.type
_entity.pdbx_description
1 polymer ?
#
loop_
_entity_poly.entity_id
_entity_poly.type
_entity_poly.pdbx_seq_one_letter_code
_entity_poly.pdbx_strand_id
1 'polypeptide(L)'
;MFNKSLIKVFIYYIIPIIIFIFYFWIINGSDSCNKIRFNYYPSLKDKILDPQYWIVTVSLIIACLICIEYDKYFCIYFTSVIDLLNAYVFHRWNYYIICMLKVSLNDTNCTEIEKIKFNGISGHYFTIIYFFGIFLHLLSTIPHSNTSMFVSFERHFPICYFPLVHYLSGSNKFNKYHKRSSTRIIMCSIGLILYITFSYLCMYNTLIYGFHSPRQVLYGVIASFISLITYSFFLQIPFIYRSVVNFILYTGCYVLLCLVTKQPATNDTLILFPLCSLIMTLFYSFWTIPSNEFED
;
A
#
# COMPACT_ATOMS: atom_id res chain seq x y z
N MET A 1 -7.71 -9.24 -12.30
CA MET A 1 -8.85 -8.40 -12.72
C MET A 1 -9.58 -7.92 -11.47
N PHE A 2 -9.69 -6.61 -11.22
CA PHE A 2 -10.36 -6.10 -10.00
C PHE A 2 -11.84 -6.48 -9.98
N ASN A 3 -12.31 -7.05 -8.88
CA ASN A 3 -13.71 -7.44 -8.69
C ASN A 3 -14.61 -6.19 -8.74
N LYS A 4 -15.75 -6.25 -9.47
CA LYS A 4 -16.70 -5.13 -9.61
C LYS A 4 -17.15 -4.53 -8.26
N SER A 5 -17.23 -5.35 -7.21
CA SER A 5 -17.58 -4.87 -5.87
C SER A 5 -16.45 -4.10 -5.18
N LEU A 6 -15.20 -4.53 -5.36
CA LEU A 6 -14.03 -3.82 -4.81
C LEU A 6 -13.84 -2.47 -5.51
N ILE A 7 -14.15 -2.41 -6.81
CA ILE A 7 -14.21 -1.15 -7.56
C ILE A 7 -15.27 -0.22 -6.96
N LYS A 8 -16.45 -0.73 -6.60
CA LYS A 8 -17.48 0.07 -5.93
C LYS A 8 -17.00 0.58 -4.56
N VAL A 9 -16.43 -0.28 -3.72
CA VAL A 9 -15.87 0.11 -2.41
C VAL A 9 -14.79 1.18 -2.57
N PHE A 10 -13.92 1.02 -3.56
CA PHE A 10 -12.88 1.99 -3.88
C PHE A 10 -13.46 3.33 -4.36
N ILE A 11 -14.44 3.32 -5.25
CA ILE A 11 -15.11 4.53 -5.74
C ILE A 11 -15.85 5.25 -4.60
N TYR A 12 -16.59 4.51 -3.75
CA TYR A 12 -17.30 5.09 -2.61
C TYR A 12 -16.36 5.69 -1.56
N TYR A 13 -15.13 5.20 -1.47
CA TYR A 13 -14.09 5.79 -0.65
C TYR A 13 -13.53 7.10 -1.25
N ILE A 14 -13.36 7.16 -2.57
CA ILE A 14 -12.75 8.33 -3.23
C ILE A 14 -13.74 9.48 -3.43
N ILE A 15 -15.02 9.22 -3.70
CA ILE A 15 -16.02 10.27 -3.96
C ILE A 15 -16.06 11.31 -2.83
N PRO A 16 -16.18 10.94 -1.53
CA PRO A 16 -16.18 11.90 -0.45
C PRO A 16 -14.88 12.72 -0.36
N ILE A 17 -13.73 12.11 -0.67
CA ILE A 17 -12.43 12.81 -0.73
C ILE A 17 -12.49 13.92 -1.78
N ILE A 18 -12.94 13.59 -2.99
CA ILE A 18 -13.04 14.55 -4.09
C ILE A 18 -14.01 15.69 -3.74
N ILE A 19 -15.20 15.35 -3.21
CA ILE A 19 -16.20 16.35 -2.80
C ILE A 19 -15.59 17.31 -1.76
N PHE A 20 -14.87 16.78 -0.77
CA PHE A 20 -14.27 17.58 0.28
C PHE A 20 -13.15 18.50 -0.24
N ILE A 21 -12.33 18.03 -1.19
CA ILE A 21 -11.32 18.86 -1.85
C ILE A 21 -11.99 20.04 -2.58
N PHE A 22 -13.05 19.78 -3.36
CA PHE A 22 -13.76 20.84 -4.08
C PHE A 22 -14.46 21.82 -3.14
N TYR A 23 -15.00 21.34 -2.02
CA TYR A 23 -15.57 22.21 -0.99
C TYR A 23 -14.52 23.20 -0.44
N PHE A 24 -13.32 22.72 -0.07
CA PHE A 24 -12.24 23.59 0.39
C PHE A 24 -11.69 24.50 -0.71
N TRP A 25 -11.65 24.02 -1.95
CA TRP A 25 -11.29 24.85 -3.10
C TRP A 25 -12.26 26.03 -3.24
N ILE A 26 -13.57 25.80 -3.22
CA ILE A 26 -14.57 26.86 -3.40
C ILE A 26 -14.47 27.92 -2.29
N ILE A 27 -14.27 27.49 -1.04
CA ILE A 27 -14.30 28.39 0.11
C ILE A 27 -12.99 29.17 0.26
N ASN A 28 -11.85 28.50 0.09
CA ASN A 28 -10.54 29.09 0.42
C ASN A 28 -9.70 29.41 -0.82
N GLY A 29 -10.03 28.90 -2.01
CA GLY A 29 -9.19 28.95 -3.21
C GLY A 29 -8.31 27.71 -3.40
N SER A 30 -7.79 27.50 -4.61
CA SER A 30 -7.04 26.28 -4.99
C SER A 30 -5.68 26.14 -4.30
N ASP A 31 -5.03 27.28 -4.06
CA ASP A 31 -3.62 27.38 -3.62
C ASP A 31 -3.49 27.94 -2.21
N SER A 32 -4.63 28.15 -1.53
CA SER A 32 -4.63 28.77 -0.22
C SER A 32 -4.21 27.79 0.85
N CYS A 33 -3.53 28.36 1.84
CA CYS A 33 -3.06 27.64 3.00
C CYS A 33 -3.51 28.39 4.22
N ASN A 34 -4.22 27.68 5.08
CA ASN A 34 -4.84 28.29 6.22
C ASN A 34 -3.76 28.82 7.17
N LYS A 35 -3.91 30.07 7.64
CA LYS A 35 -2.96 30.69 8.56
C LYS A 35 -2.93 30.00 9.93
N ILE A 36 -3.95 29.20 10.24
CA ILE A 36 -4.04 28.39 11.47
C ILE A 36 -2.78 27.53 11.67
N ARG A 37 -2.11 27.10 10.60
CA ARG A 37 -0.86 26.32 10.66
C ARG A 37 0.24 26.97 11.51
N PHE A 38 0.34 28.31 11.51
CA PHE A 38 1.37 29.04 12.27
C PHE A 38 1.12 29.03 13.78
N ASN A 39 -0.11 28.73 14.20
CA ASN A 39 -0.48 28.62 15.61
C ASN A 39 -0.57 27.16 16.08
N TYR A 40 -0.27 26.19 15.21
CA TYR A 40 -0.41 24.77 15.51
C TYR A 40 0.88 24.22 16.14
N TYR A 41 0.91 24.19 17.48
CA TYR A 41 1.92 23.50 18.27
C TYR A 41 1.27 22.30 18.97
N PRO A 42 1.30 21.10 18.38
CA PRO A 42 0.57 19.96 18.93
C PRO A 42 1.16 19.55 20.27
N SER A 43 0.31 19.47 21.29
CA SER A 43 0.69 18.89 22.59
C SER A 43 1.05 17.41 22.43
N LEU A 44 1.70 16.81 23.44
CA LEU A 44 2.00 15.37 23.42
C LEU A 44 0.74 14.52 23.21
N LYS A 45 -0.41 14.96 23.75
CA LYS A 45 -1.71 14.30 23.56
C LYS A 45 -2.19 14.40 22.11
N ASP A 46 -2.03 15.57 21.48
CA ASP A 46 -2.42 15.77 20.08
C ASP A 46 -1.56 14.95 19.12
N LYS A 47 -0.28 14.75 19.46
CA LYS A 47 0.61 13.85 18.70
C LYS A 47 0.18 12.39 18.78
N ILE A 48 -0.25 11.91 19.95
CA ILE A 48 -0.71 10.51 20.12
C ILE A 48 -2.04 10.26 19.39
N LEU A 49 -2.89 11.30 19.30
CA LEU A 49 -4.16 11.25 18.60
C LEU A 49 -4.05 11.61 17.11
N ASP A 50 -2.84 11.83 16.59
CA ASP A 50 -2.64 12.16 15.19
C ASP A 50 -3.15 11.02 14.29
N PRO A 51 -4.17 11.27 13.45
CA PRO A 51 -4.71 10.26 12.54
C PRO A 51 -3.65 9.63 11.64
N GLN A 52 -2.55 10.32 11.35
CA GLN A 52 -1.46 9.76 10.54
C GLN A 52 -0.82 8.53 11.19
N TYR A 53 -0.52 8.57 12.49
CA TYR A 53 0.05 7.42 13.20
C TYR A 53 -0.95 6.25 13.24
N TRP A 54 -2.24 6.54 13.41
CA TRP A 54 -3.28 5.52 13.41
C TRP A 54 -3.47 4.87 12.04
N ILE A 55 -3.40 5.62 10.94
CA ILE A 55 -3.41 5.05 9.59
C ILE A 55 -2.25 4.07 9.40
N VAL A 56 -1.03 4.47 9.78
CA VAL A 56 0.15 3.59 9.66
C VAL A 56 -0.03 2.33 10.51
N THR A 57 -0.48 2.49 11.75
CA THR A 57 -0.73 1.37 12.67
C THR A 57 -1.77 0.40 12.11
N VAL A 58 -2.90 0.91 11.63
CA VAL A 58 -3.95 0.10 11.00
C VAL A 58 -3.45 -0.58 9.71
N SER A 59 -2.65 0.11 8.91
CA SER A 59 -2.02 -0.45 7.70
C SER A 59 -1.15 -1.66 8.03
N LEU A 60 -0.33 -1.57 9.08
CA LEU A 60 0.51 -2.67 9.56
C LEU A 60 -0.34 -3.84 10.06
N ILE A 61 -1.42 -3.56 10.80
CA ILE A 61 -2.35 -4.60 11.26
C ILE A 61 -2.98 -5.33 10.07
N ILE A 62 -3.50 -4.60 9.07
CA ILE A 62 -4.08 -5.19 7.86
C ILE A 62 -3.03 -6.01 7.10
N ALA A 63 -1.81 -5.48 6.94
CA ALA A 63 -0.70 -6.17 6.29
C ALA A 63 -0.38 -7.51 6.98
N CYS A 64 -0.29 -7.51 8.31
CA CYS A 64 -0.06 -8.73 9.10
C CYS A 64 -1.21 -9.72 8.93
N LEU A 65 -2.47 -9.27 9.02
CA LEU A 65 -3.64 -10.13 8.86
C LEU A 65 -3.75 -10.73 7.46
N ILE A 66 -3.30 -10.03 6.41
CA ILE A 66 -3.23 -10.57 5.04
C ILE A 66 -2.18 -11.69 4.95
N CYS A 67 -1.09 -11.59 5.71
CA CYS A 67 0.04 -12.50 5.63
C CYS A 67 -0.09 -13.73 6.54
N ILE A 68 -1.00 -13.72 7.51
CA ILE A 68 -1.09 -14.73 8.57
C ILE A 68 -2.49 -15.36 8.59
N GLU A 69 -2.57 -16.68 8.80
CA GLU A 69 -3.80 -17.36 9.20
C GLU A 69 -3.59 -18.14 10.49
N TYR A 70 -4.64 -18.18 11.31
CA TYR A 70 -4.70 -19.04 12.46
C TYR A 70 -5.90 -19.99 12.30
N ASP A 71 -5.62 -21.25 12.00
CA ASP A 71 -6.58 -22.35 12.07
C ASP A 71 -5.92 -23.52 12.79
N LYS A 72 -6.07 -23.53 14.12
CA LYS A 72 -5.39 -24.43 15.09
C LYS A 72 -3.86 -24.32 15.14
N TYR A 73 -3.22 -23.92 14.04
CA TYR A 73 -1.80 -23.59 13.92
C TYR A 73 -1.64 -22.19 13.30
N PHE A 74 -0.51 -21.56 13.58
CA PHE A 74 -0.12 -20.28 13.01
C PHE A 74 0.59 -20.49 11.67
N CYS A 75 0.01 -20.00 10.57
CA CYS A 75 0.52 -20.15 9.22
C CYS A 75 0.88 -18.77 8.63
N ILE A 76 2.04 -18.68 7.96
CA ILE A 76 2.46 -17.48 7.22
C ILE A 76 2.38 -17.76 5.72
N TYR A 77 1.66 -16.91 4.99
CA TYR A 77 1.58 -16.94 3.52
C TYR A 77 2.73 -16.19 2.91
N PHE A 78 3.80 -16.92 2.58
CA PHE A 78 5.01 -16.32 2.02
C PHE A 78 4.76 -15.53 0.73
N THR A 79 3.84 -16.00 -0.12
CA THR A 79 3.41 -15.29 -1.33
C THR A 79 2.74 -13.95 -1.01
N SER A 80 1.87 -13.89 -0.01
CA SER A 80 1.25 -12.64 0.46
C SER A 80 2.29 -11.65 0.99
N VAL A 81 3.31 -12.12 1.70
CA VAL A 81 4.40 -11.26 2.18
C VAL A 81 5.19 -10.68 0.99
N ILE A 82 5.52 -11.51 0.00
CA ILE A 82 6.22 -11.06 -1.21
C ILE A 82 5.38 -10.06 -2.01
N ASP A 83 4.07 -10.28 -2.18
CA ASP A 83 3.20 -9.32 -2.86
C ASP A 83 3.10 -7.99 -2.11
N LEU A 84 3.04 -8.03 -0.78
CA LEU A 84 3.00 -6.83 0.04
C LEU A 84 4.31 -6.04 -0.05
N LEU A 85 5.45 -6.73 -0.01
CA LEU A 85 6.77 -6.13 -0.25
C LEU A 85 6.86 -5.55 -1.67
N ASN A 86 6.40 -6.27 -2.70
CA ASN A 86 6.39 -5.79 -4.06
C ASN A 86 5.50 -4.56 -4.24
N ALA A 87 4.31 -4.54 -3.66
CA ALA A 87 3.43 -3.37 -3.67
C ALA A 87 4.08 -2.18 -2.96
N TYR A 88 4.74 -2.41 -1.82
CA TYR A 88 5.46 -1.37 -1.10
C TYR A 88 6.63 -0.81 -1.92
N VAL A 89 7.49 -1.65 -2.49
CA VAL A 89 8.61 -1.22 -3.33
C VAL A 89 8.11 -0.49 -4.56
N PHE A 90 7.01 -0.96 -5.16
CA PHE A 90 6.35 -0.31 -6.29
C PHE A 90 5.89 1.11 -5.94
N HIS A 91 5.22 1.25 -4.80
CA HIS A 91 4.86 2.56 -4.24
C HIS A 91 6.07 3.48 -4.09
N ARG A 92 7.16 2.96 -3.52
CA ARG A 92 8.35 3.77 -3.19
C ARG A 92 9.02 4.36 -4.43
N TRP A 93 9.20 3.60 -5.50
CA TRP A 93 9.82 4.16 -6.69
C TRP A 93 8.89 5.13 -7.43
N ASN A 94 7.57 4.89 -7.42
CA ASN A 94 6.58 5.88 -7.90
C ASN A 94 6.61 7.16 -7.06
N TYR A 95 6.79 7.02 -5.75
CA TYR A 95 6.94 8.16 -4.84
C TYR A 95 8.16 9.01 -5.21
N TYR A 96 9.28 8.40 -5.60
CA TYR A 96 10.46 9.12 -6.09
C TYR A 96 10.17 9.92 -7.36
N ILE A 97 9.38 9.36 -8.30
CA ILE A 97 8.92 10.10 -9.48
C ILE A 97 8.08 11.32 -9.09
N ILE A 98 7.14 11.15 -8.15
CA ILE A 98 6.32 12.26 -7.63
C ILE A 98 7.21 13.33 -6.99
N CYS A 99 8.23 12.95 -6.23
CA CYS A 99 9.19 13.89 -5.65
C CYS A 99 9.96 14.67 -6.73
N MET A 100 10.41 14.02 -7.81
CA MET A 100 11.08 14.69 -8.92
C MET A 100 10.14 15.70 -9.61
N LEU A 101 8.88 15.32 -9.87
CA LEU A 101 7.89 16.20 -10.49
C LEU A 101 7.60 17.45 -9.65
N LYS A 102 7.60 17.35 -8.32
CA LYS A 102 7.41 18.52 -7.44
C LYS A 102 8.51 19.55 -7.58
N VAL A 103 9.76 19.11 -7.70
CA VAL A 103 10.90 20.02 -7.90
C VAL A 103 10.68 20.83 -9.18
N SER A 104 10.23 20.17 -10.25
CA SER A 104 9.92 20.81 -11.53
C SER A 104 8.72 21.76 -11.47
N LEU A 105 7.72 21.47 -10.62
CA LEU A 105 6.51 22.29 -10.46
C LEU A 105 6.67 23.45 -9.46
N ASN A 106 7.82 23.56 -8.77
CA ASN A 106 8.08 24.53 -7.70
C ASN A 106 6.97 24.55 -6.62
N ASP A 107 6.38 23.39 -6.33
CA ASP A 107 5.22 23.24 -5.45
C ASP A 107 5.63 23.02 -3.99
N THR A 108 6.34 24.01 -3.43
CA THR A 108 6.74 24.04 -2.01
C THR A 108 5.77 24.82 -1.13
N ASN A 109 4.79 25.48 -1.74
CA ASN A 109 3.79 26.26 -1.03
C ASN A 109 3.15 25.40 0.07
N CYS A 110 3.30 25.89 1.29
CA CYS A 110 2.61 25.42 2.49
C CYS A 110 3.15 24.15 3.15
N THR A 111 4.18 23.54 2.56
CA THR A 111 4.91 22.37 3.10
C THR A 111 5.80 22.73 4.29
N GLU A 112 6.18 24.00 4.40
CA GLU A 112 7.19 24.47 5.35
C GLU A 112 6.64 25.60 6.24
N ILE A 113 6.90 25.47 7.54
CA ILE A 113 6.73 26.51 8.56
C ILE A 113 8.05 26.56 9.33
N GLU A 114 8.75 27.70 9.29
CA GLU A 114 9.94 27.96 10.12
C GLU A 114 10.99 26.81 10.12
N LYS A 115 11.23 26.18 8.95
CA LYS A 115 12.14 25.03 8.73
C LYS A 115 11.65 23.67 9.25
N ILE A 116 10.47 23.59 9.85
CA ILE A 116 9.78 22.32 10.12
C ILE A 116 9.11 21.88 8.80
N LYS A 117 9.69 20.84 8.18
CA LYS A 117 9.07 20.14 7.06
C LYS A 117 7.94 19.27 7.60
N PHE A 118 6.70 19.70 7.42
CA PHE A 118 5.59 18.76 7.47
C PHE A 118 5.73 17.90 6.21
N ASN A 119 5.79 16.58 6.39
CA ASN A 119 6.06 15.61 5.32
C ASN A 119 5.42 16.04 3.99
N GLY A 120 6.29 16.20 2.99
CA GLY A 120 6.02 16.90 1.74
C GLY A 120 4.71 16.53 1.07
N ILE A 121 3.87 17.55 0.99
CA ILE A 121 2.54 17.63 0.40
C ILE A 121 2.40 16.87 -0.92
N SER A 122 1.34 16.05 -1.05
CA SER A 122 0.98 15.05 -2.09
C SER A 122 1.32 13.61 -1.74
N GLY A 123 2.30 13.39 -0.86
CA GLY A 123 2.72 12.04 -0.49
C GLY A 123 1.70 11.26 0.32
N HIS A 124 1.03 11.94 1.25
CA HIS A 124 0.08 11.30 2.16
C HIS A 124 -1.12 10.73 1.41
N TYR A 125 -1.79 11.52 0.59
CA TYR A 125 -2.97 11.05 -0.15
C TYR A 125 -2.62 10.05 -1.26
N PHE A 126 -1.49 10.26 -1.93
CA PHE A 126 -0.93 9.25 -2.82
C PHE A 126 -0.79 7.90 -2.11
N THR A 127 -0.12 7.90 -0.96
CA THR A 127 0.14 6.71 -0.14
C THR A 127 -1.17 6.10 0.37
N ILE A 128 -2.04 6.91 0.96
CA ILE A 128 -3.29 6.45 1.57
C ILE A 128 -4.18 5.77 0.52
N ILE A 129 -4.40 6.41 -0.64
CA ILE A 129 -5.27 5.86 -1.68
C ILE A 129 -4.63 4.64 -2.35
N TYR A 130 -3.32 4.71 -2.62
CA TYR A 130 -2.58 3.58 -3.19
C TYR A 130 -2.69 2.34 -2.30
N PHE A 131 -2.34 2.44 -1.02
CA PHE A 131 -2.39 1.30 -0.11
C PHE A 131 -3.82 0.81 0.15
N PHE A 132 -4.83 1.68 0.13
CA PHE A 132 -6.22 1.23 0.16
C PHE A 132 -6.56 0.33 -1.03
N GLY A 133 -6.18 0.73 -2.25
CA GLY A 133 -6.34 -0.08 -3.45
C GLY A 133 -5.59 -1.41 -3.37
N ILE A 134 -4.35 -1.40 -2.83
CA ILE A 134 -3.55 -2.60 -2.60
C ILE A 134 -4.20 -3.53 -1.58
N PHE A 135 -4.70 -3.02 -0.45
CA PHE A 135 -5.35 -3.86 0.56
C PHE A 135 -6.62 -4.51 0.01
N LEU A 136 -7.45 -3.78 -0.74
CA LEU A 136 -8.60 -4.36 -1.43
C LEU A 136 -8.18 -5.46 -2.41
N HIS A 137 -7.11 -5.23 -3.18
CA HIS A 137 -6.57 -6.25 -4.09
C HIS A 137 -6.09 -7.49 -3.33
N LEU A 138 -5.23 -7.33 -2.31
CA LEU A 138 -4.66 -8.44 -1.56
C LEU A 138 -5.74 -9.26 -0.85
N LEU A 139 -6.74 -8.60 -0.25
CA LEU A 139 -7.87 -9.29 0.38
C LEU A 139 -8.67 -10.14 -0.61
N SER A 140 -8.80 -9.68 -1.86
CA SER A 140 -9.47 -10.44 -2.92
C SER A 140 -8.69 -11.68 -3.39
N THR A 141 -7.39 -11.72 -3.09
CA THR A 141 -6.51 -12.85 -3.44
C THR A 141 -6.37 -13.86 -2.31
N ILE A 142 -6.94 -13.58 -1.13
CA ILE A 142 -6.99 -14.54 -0.03
C ILE A 142 -7.96 -15.67 -0.41
N PRO A 143 -7.56 -16.95 -0.33
CA PRO A 143 -8.44 -18.07 -0.62
C PRO A 143 -9.66 -18.03 0.32
N HIS A 144 -10.84 -17.81 -0.24
CA HIS A 144 -12.08 -17.75 0.52
C HIS A 144 -12.67 -19.14 0.70
N SER A 145 -13.06 -19.42 1.95
CA SER A 145 -14.12 -20.35 2.29
C SER A 145 -15.30 -20.15 1.35
N ASN A 146 -15.78 -21.18 0.65
CA ASN A 146 -16.68 -21.07 -0.51
C ASN A 146 -18.14 -20.69 -0.13
N THR A 147 -18.29 -19.58 0.59
CA THR A 147 -19.54 -18.97 1.05
C THR A 147 -19.35 -17.46 1.16
N SER A 148 -19.31 -16.75 0.01
CA SER A 148 -20.01 -15.48 -0.26
C SER A 148 -19.33 -14.64 -1.35
N MET A 149 -20.16 -14.28 -2.34
CA MET A 149 -20.18 -13.13 -3.28
C MET A 149 -18.92 -12.53 -3.94
N PHE A 150 -17.69 -12.91 -3.59
CA PHE A 150 -16.49 -12.41 -4.27
C PHE A 150 -15.76 -13.56 -4.96
N VAL A 151 -15.91 -13.55 -6.29
CA VAL A 151 -15.29 -14.44 -7.27
C VAL A 151 -13.83 -14.74 -6.92
N SER A 152 -13.51 -16.04 -6.86
CA SER A 152 -12.18 -16.59 -6.67
C SER A 152 -11.32 -16.41 -7.92
N PHE A 153 -10.07 -16.01 -7.74
CA PHE A 153 -9.00 -16.39 -8.67
C PHE A 153 -8.30 -17.61 -8.06
N GLU A 154 -8.24 -18.70 -8.79
CA GLU A 154 -7.50 -19.90 -8.40
C GLU A 154 -5.99 -19.56 -8.38
N ARG A 155 -5.46 -19.24 -7.21
CA ARG A 155 -4.05 -19.47 -6.93
C ARG A 155 -3.85 -20.98 -6.83
N HIS A 156 -3.39 -21.59 -7.91
CA HIS A 156 -2.81 -22.92 -7.84
C HIS A 156 -1.62 -22.83 -6.88
N PHE A 157 -1.72 -23.52 -5.75
CA PHE A 157 -0.76 -23.68 -4.64
C PHE A 157 -0.70 -22.57 -3.57
N PRO A 158 -1.55 -22.65 -2.52
CA PRO A 158 -1.23 -22.07 -1.22
C PRO A 158 -0.19 -22.97 -0.54
N ILE A 159 1.09 -22.64 -0.67
CA ILE A 159 2.13 -23.30 0.11
C ILE A 159 2.17 -22.65 1.49
N CYS A 160 1.42 -23.21 2.43
CA CYS A 160 1.68 -23.02 3.86
C CYS A 160 2.94 -23.83 4.20
N TYR A 161 4.09 -23.17 4.37
CA TYR A 161 5.27 -23.84 4.94
C TYR A 161 5.32 -23.65 6.46
N PHE A 162 5.53 -24.80 7.11
CA PHE A 162 5.66 -25.15 8.54
C PHE A 162 4.38 -25.77 9.16
N PRO A 163 4.40 -27.09 9.43
CA PRO A 163 5.51 -27.78 10.08
C PRO A 163 6.37 -28.61 9.13
N LEU A 164 7.66 -28.64 9.45
CA LEU A 164 8.61 -29.67 9.05
C LEU A 164 7.97 -31.04 9.31
N VAL A 165 8.04 -31.95 8.33
CA VAL A 165 7.58 -33.36 8.34
C VAL A 165 6.18 -33.60 7.74
N HIS A 166 6.20 -34.32 6.60
CA HIS A 166 5.09 -34.90 5.81
C HIS A 166 4.23 -33.94 4.97
N TYR A 167 4.39 -33.97 3.64
CA TYR A 167 3.40 -34.55 2.71
C TYR A 167 3.82 -34.37 1.23
N LEU A 168 4.61 -35.32 0.72
CA LEU A 168 4.55 -35.73 -0.69
C LEU A 168 3.30 -36.60 -0.85
N SER A 169 2.14 -36.01 -1.13
CA SER A 169 1.00 -36.74 -1.70
C SER A 169 -0.05 -35.74 -2.15
N GLY A 170 -0.25 -35.67 -3.47
CA GLY A 170 -1.40 -35.00 -4.04
C GLY A 170 -2.71 -35.62 -3.55
N SER A 171 -3.58 -34.81 -2.97
CA SER A 171 -5.03 -35.05 -3.08
C SER A 171 -5.81 -33.76 -2.83
N ASN A 172 -6.80 -33.54 -3.69
CA ASN A 172 -7.80 -32.47 -3.75
C ASN A 172 -8.70 -32.34 -2.49
N LYS A 173 -8.16 -32.45 -1.26
CA LYS A 173 -8.95 -32.44 -0.02
C LYS A 173 -9.08 -31.08 0.67
N PHE A 174 -8.38 -30.04 0.23
CA PHE A 174 -8.50 -28.70 0.84
C PHE A 174 -9.82 -27.96 0.53
N ASN A 175 -10.59 -28.41 -0.48
CA ASN A 175 -11.83 -27.74 -0.89
C ASN A 175 -13.06 -27.97 0.02
N LYS A 176 -12.93 -28.73 1.11
CA LYS A 176 -14.09 -29.16 1.93
C LYS A 176 -14.27 -28.47 3.28
N TYR A 177 -13.30 -27.68 3.76
CA TYR A 177 -13.28 -27.27 5.18
C TYR A 177 -13.55 -25.80 5.51
N HIS A 178 -13.99 -24.97 4.56
CA HIS A 178 -14.29 -23.59 4.92
C HIS A 178 -15.65 -23.16 4.36
N LYS A 179 -16.67 -23.18 5.24
CA LYS A 179 -18.04 -22.66 5.03
C LYS A 179 -18.38 -21.45 5.95
N ARG A 180 -17.45 -20.98 6.76
CA ARG A 180 -17.61 -19.80 7.64
C ARG A 180 -16.55 -18.77 7.26
N SER A 181 -16.95 -17.50 7.24
CA SER A 181 -15.99 -16.39 7.09
C SER A 181 -14.89 -16.54 8.13
N SER A 182 -13.65 -16.71 7.69
CA SER A 182 -12.51 -16.81 8.60
C SER A 182 -12.44 -15.55 9.48
N THR A 183 -12.14 -15.70 10.78
CA THR A 183 -11.95 -14.57 11.71
C THR A 183 -11.00 -13.53 11.13
N ARG A 184 -10.00 -13.99 10.35
CA ARG A 184 -9.10 -13.14 9.55
C ARG A 184 -9.86 -12.16 8.64
N ILE A 185 -10.81 -12.62 7.84
CA ILE A 185 -11.57 -11.77 6.90
C ILE A 185 -12.39 -10.73 7.67
N ILE A 186 -13.01 -11.12 8.79
CA ILE A 186 -13.76 -10.18 9.65
C ILE A 186 -12.81 -9.11 10.19
N MET A 187 -11.66 -9.51 10.75
CA MET A 187 -10.67 -8.57 11.30
C MET A 187 -10.08 -7.65 10.23
N CYS A 188 -9.80 -8.16 9.02
CA CYS A 188 -9.38 -7.35 7.88
C CYS A 188 -10.47 -6.34 7.47
N SER A 189 -11.74 -6.74 7.50
CA SER A 189 -12.86 -5.85 7.15
C SER A 189 -13.01 -4.73 8.18
N ILE A 190 -12.90 -5.04 9.47
CA ILE A 190 -12.86 -4.04 10.56
C ILE A 190 -11.65 -3.11 10.37
N GLY A 191 -10.48 -3.69 10.07
CA GLY A 191 -9.27 -2.93 9.77
C GLY A 191 -9.47 -1.95 8.61
N LEU A 192 -10.09 -2.37 7.51
CA LEU A 192 -10.41 -1.48 6.39
C LEU A 192 -11.36 -0.34 6.78
N ILE A 193 -12.36 -0.61 7.62
CA ILE A 193 -13.26 0.44 8.11
C ILE A 193 -12.48 1.47 8.94
N LEU A 194 -11.63 1.01 9.86
CA LEU A 194 -10.75 1.88 10.64
C LEU A 194 -9.83 2.70 9.73
N TYR A 195 -9.27 2.06 8.70
CA TYR A 195 -8.41 2.72 7.72
C TYR A 195 -9.14 3.86 7.00
N ILE A 196 -10.38 3.63 6.55
CA ILE A 196 -11.23 4.66 5.91
C ILE A 196 -11.49 5.81 6.88
N THR A 197 -11.88 5.51 8.11
CA THR A 197 -12.17 6.53 9.15
C THR A 197 -10.95 7.41 9.43
N PHE A 198 -9.78 6.81 9.69
CA PHE A 198 -8.57 7.57 9.97
C PHE A 198 -8.07 8.32 8.73
N SER A 199 -8.27 7.78 7.52
CA SER A 199 -7.97 8.49 6.25
C SER A 199 -8.77 9.79 6.13
N TYR A 200 -10.08 9.76 6.43
CA TYR A 200 -10.90 10.96 6.41
C TYR A 200 -10.52 11.95 7.50
N LEU A 201 -10.19 11.49 8.71
CA LEU A 201 -9.69 12.37 9.77
C LEU A 201 -8.35 13.02 9.41
N CYS A 202 -7.44 12.27 8.79
CA CYS A 202 -6.20 12.82 8.26
C CYS A 202 -6.46 13.86 7.18
N MET A 203 -7.46 13.62 6.32
CA MET A 203 -7.85 14.57 5.28
C MET A 203 -8.38 15.88 5.87
N TYR A 204 -9.32 15.74 6.80
CA TYR A 204 -9.92 16.85 7.53
C TYR A 204 -8.84 17.70 8.21
N ASN A 205 -7.93 17.06 8.96
CA ASN A 205 -6.84 17.76 9.64
C ASN A 205 -5.92 18.49 8.65
N THR A 206 -5.46 17.82 7.59
CA THR A 206 -4.48 18.44 6.67
C THR A 206 -5.04 19.64 5.90
N LEU A 207 -6.31 19.60 5.49
CA LEU A 207 -6.95 20.72 4.77
C LEU A 207 -7.37 21.86 5.71
N ILE A 208 -7.90 21.57 6.90
CA ILE A 208 -8.34 22.61 7.85
C ILE A 208 -7.16 23.35 8.45
N TYR A 209 -6.16 22.61 8.92
CA TYR A 209 -4.97 23.25 9.48
C TYR A 209 -4.13 23.92 8.39
N GLY A 210 -4.40 23.67 7.10
CA GLY A 210 -3.71 24.35 6.01
C GLY A 210 -2.31 23.80 5.74
N PHE A 211 -2.07 22.54 6.12
CA PHE A 211 -0.83 21.84 5.81
C PHE A 211 -0.74 21.47 4.33
N HIS A 212 -1.85 21.44 3.60
CA HIS A 212 -1.92 21.13 2.17
C HIS A 212 -2.97 22.04 1.51
N SER A 213 -2.71 22.48 0.28
CA SER A 213 -3.72 23.16 -0.54
C SER A 213 -4.65 22.13 -1.21
N PRO A 214 -5.91 22.51 -1.55
CA PRO A 214 -6.82 21.64 -2.29
C PRO A 214 -6.23 21.10 -3.59
N ARG A 215 -5.50 21.94 -4.33
CA ARG A 215 -4.81 21.54 -5.58
C ARG A 215 -3.80 20.43 -5.33
N GLN A 216 -3.01 20.56 -4.27
CA GLN A 216 -1.99 19.57 -3.93
C GLN A 216 -2.58 18.23 -3.51
N VAL A 217 -3.71 18.25 -2.79
CA VAL A 217 -4.46 17.03 -2.45
C VAL A 217 -4.97 16.36 -3.73
N LEU A 218 -5.53 17.14 -4.65
CA LEU A 218 -6.01 16.64 -5.95
C LEU A 218 -4.89 15.97 -6.76
N TYR A 219 -3.68 16.54 -6.79
CA TYR A 219 -2.52 15.90 -7.44
C TYR A 219 -2.14 14.56 -6.79
N GLY A 220 -2.21 14.47 -5.45
CA GLY A 220 -2.02 13.20 -4.74
C GLY A 220 -3.04 12.14 -5.14
N VAL A 221 -4.31 12.52 -5.28
CA VAL A 221 -5.39 11.65 -5.77
C VAL A 221 -5.10 11.19 -7.20
N ILE A 222 -4.81 12.11 -8.13
CA ILE A 222 -4.52 11.76 -9.53
C ILE A 222 -3.31 10.82 -9.63
N ALA A 223 -2.21 11.13 -8.93
CA ALA A 223 -1.03 10.28 -8.91
C ALA A 223 -1.31 8.87 -8.36
N SER A 224 -2.20 8.75 -7.37
CA SER A 224 -2.61 7.44 -6.84
C SER A 224 -3.35 6.59 -7.86
N PHE A 225 -4.24 7.19 -8.67
CA PHE A 225 -4.94 6.49 -9.74
C PHE A 225 -3.98 6.03 -10.83
N ILE A 226 -3.07 6.91 -11.27
CA ILE A 226 -2.05 6.56 -12.25
C ILE A 226 -1.21 5.40 -11.72
N SER A 227 -0.75 5.48 -10.47
CA SER A 227 0.05 4.41 -9.86
C SER A 227 -0.73 3.08 -9.74
N LEU A 228 -2.01 3.10 -9.36
CA LEU A 228 -2.83 1.89 -9.32
C LEU A 228 -3.05 1.27 -10.71
N ILE A 229 -3.23 2.10 -11.75
CA ILE A 229 -3.32 1.64 -13.14
C ILE A 229 -1.98 1.01 -13.56
N THR A 230 -0.86 1.68 -13.33
CA THR A 230 0.47 1.13 -13.64
C THR A 230 0.77 -0.15 -12.85
N TYR A 231 0.34 -0.22 -11.59
CA TYR A 231 0.45 -1.42 -10.77
C TYR A 231 -0.35 -2.58 -11.36
N SER A 232 -1.53 -2.31 -11.95
CA SER A 232 -2.30 -3.35 -12.63
C SER A 232 -1.58 -3.95 -13.84
N PHE A 233 -0.80 -3.15 -14.58
CA PHE A 233 0.08 -3.63 -15.63
C PHE A 233 1.29 -4.39 -15.06
N PHE A 234 1.87 -3.89 -13.96
CA PHE A 234 2.96 -4.57 -13.25
C PHE A 234 2.56 -5.98 -12.77
N LEU A 235 1.31 -6.17 -12.36
CA LEU A 235 0.78 -7.50 -12.01
C LEU A 235 0.71 -8.46 -13.21
N GLN A 236 0.80 -8.00 -14.46
CA GLN A 236 0.89 -8.88 -15.63
C GLN A 236 2.28 -9.50 -15.80
N ILE A 237 3.31 -8.90 -15.19
CA ILE A 237 4.66 -9.47 -15.15
C ILE A 237 4.61 -10.76 -14.32
N PRO A 238 5.24 -11.87 -14.76
CA PRO A 238 5.27 -13.10 -14.00
C PRO A 238 5.84 -12.86 -12.59
N PHE A 239 5.25 -13.51 -11.59
CA PHE A 239 5.52 -13.26 -10.16
C PHE A 239 7.01 -13.23 -9.82
N ILE A 240 7.80 -14.14 -10.39
CA ILE A 240 9.25 -14.27 -10.18
C ILE A 240 10.01 -13.00 -10.64
N TYR A 241 9.59 -12.39 -11.74
CA TYR A 241 10.28 -11.22 -12.32
C TYR A 241 9.85 -9.89 -11.72
N ARG A 242 8.72 -9.84 -10.99
CA ARG A 242 8.22 -8.59 -10.39
C ARG A 242 9.26 -7.96 -9.46
N SER A 243 9.85 -8.75 -8.56
CA SER A 243 10.83 -8.28 -7.58
C SER A 243 12.11 -7.75 -8.23
N VAL A 244 12.53 -8.36 -9.34
CA VAL A 244 13.68 -7.90 -10.15
C VAL A 244 13.37 -6.54 -10.79
N VAL A 245 12.22 -6.43 -11.47
CA VAL A 245 11.80 -5.18 -12.11
C VAL A 245 11.66 -4.07 -11.06
N ASN A 246 11.06 -4.38 -9.91
CA ASN A 246 10.94 -3.45 -8.79
C ASN A 246 12.30 -3.01 -8.25
N PHE A 247 13.28 -3.91 -8.11
CA PHE A 247 14.62 -3.58 -7.67
C PHE A 247 15.33 -2.61 -8.64
N ILE A 248 15.24 -2.87 -9.94
CA ILE A 248 15.81 -2.01 -10.99
C ILE A 248 15.14 -0.63 -10.98
N LEU A 249 13.80 -0.59 -11.01
CA LEU A 249 13.04 0.67 -11.02
C LEU A 249 13.27 1.49 -9.75
N TYR A 250 13.33 0.84 -8.59
CA TYR A 250 13.65 1.49 -7.33
C TYR A 250 15.02 2.14 -7.36
N THR A 251 16.05 1.38 -7.72
CA THR A 251 17.43 1.88 -7.77
C THR A 251 17.56 3.01 -8.79
N GLY A 252 17.02 2.83 -9.99
CA GLY A 252 17.05 3.84 -11.05
C GLY A 252 16.32 5.13 -10.65
N CYS A 253 15.11 5.04 -10.11
CA CYS A 253 14.35 6.22 -9.68
C CYS A 253 15.01 6.94 -8.50
N TYR A 254 15.63 6.21 -7.56
CA TYR A 254 16.37 6.81 -6.46
C TYR A 254 17.60 7.59 -6.95
N VAL A 255 18.40 6.97 -7.83
CA VAL A 255 19.57 7.63 -8.43
C VAL A 255 19.16 8.89 -9.20
N LEU A 256 18.11 8.80 -10.01
CA LEU A 256 17.56 9.96 -10.73
C LEU A 256 17.07 11.06 -9.77
N LEU A 257 16.41 10.69 -8.67
CA LEU A 257 15.97 11.64 -7.66
C LEU A 257 17.17 12.39 -7.05
N CYS A 258 18.24 11.67 -6.67
CA CYS A 258 19.47 12.28 -6.15
C CYS A 258 20.10 13.26 -7.15
N LEU A 259 20.12 12.91 -8.45
CA LEU A 259 20.62 13.79 -9.51
C LEU A 259 19.77 15.06 -9.65
N VAL A 260 18.43 14.93 -9.66
CA VAL A 260 17.50 16.06 -9.78
C VAL A 260 17.57 16.98 -8.58
N THR A 261 17.67 16.43 -7.36
CA THR A 261 17.72 17.21 -6.12
C THR A 261 19.13 17.66 -5.74
N LYS A 262 20.15 17.28 -6.51
CA LYS A 262 21.57 17.51 -6.22
C LYS A 262 21.98 17.02 -4.82
N GLN A 263 21.35 15.96 -4.34
CA GLN A 263 21.68 15.33 -3.07
C GLN A 263 22.68 14.18 -3.28
N PRO A 264 23.66 14.01 -2.39
CA PRO A 264 24.52 12.84 -2.45
C PRO A 264 23.69 11.57 -2.26
N ALA A 265 24.00 10.53 -3.02
CA ALA A 265 23.43 9.20 -2.83
C ALA A 265 24.04 8.57 -1.56
N THR A 266 23.51 8.92 -0.40
CA THR A 266 23.91 8.33 0.89
C THR A 266 22.97 7.18 1.26
N ASN A 267 23.50 6.10 1.85
CA ASN A 267 22.83 4.88 2.29
C ASN A 267 21.31 5.02 2.53
N ASP A 268 20.50 4.82 1.47
CA ASP A 268 19.05 4.72 1.63
C ASP A 268 18.74 3.40 2.34
N THR A 269 18.41 3.47 3.62
CA THR A 269 18.06 2.29 4.42
C THR A 269 16.84 1.56 3.87
N LEU A 270 16.03 2.24 3.05
CA LEU A 270 14.86 1.64 2.41
C LEU A 270 15.22 0.70 1.24
N ILE A 271 16.48 0.68 0.77
CA ILE A 271 16.97 -0.32 -0.20
C ILE A 271 16.86 -1.76 0.33
N LEU A 272 16.76 -1.93 1.66
CA LEU A 272 16.54 -3.23 2.28
C LEU A 272 15.19 -3.84 1.86
N PHE A 273 14.16 -3.04 1.59
CA PHE A 273 12.86 -3.57 1.15
C PHE A 273 12.89 -4.24 -0.23
N PRO A 274 13.43 -3.63 -1.30
CA PRO A 274 13.58 -4.31 -2.59
C PRO A 274 14.57 -5.48 -2.52
N LEU A 275 15.62 -5.41 -1.69
CA LEU A 275 16.52 -6.55 -1.47
C LEU A 275 15.79 -7.72 -0.79
N CYS A 276 15.07 -7.47 0.29
CA CYS A 276 14.25 -8.49 0.97
C CYS A 276 13.22 -9.10 0.03
N SER A 277 12.53 -8.27 -0.77
CA SER A 277 11.57 -8.74 -1.77
C SER A 277 12.22 -9.68 -2.78
N LEU A 278 13.40 -9.32 -3.31
CA LEU A 278 14.17 -10.12 -4.25
C LEU A 278 14.61 -11.45 -3.63
N ILE A 279 15.24 -11.42 -2.45
CA ILE A 279 15.73 -12.62 -1.75
C ILE A 279 14.58 -13.58 -1.44
N MET A 280 13.45 -13.06 -0.93
CA MET A 280 12.27 -13.88 -0.65
C MET A 280 11.71 -14.48 -1.94
N THR A 281 11.69 -13.73 -3.04
CA THR A 281 11.19 -14.26 -4.32
C THR A 281 12.10 -15.36 -4.88
N LEU A 282 13.41 -15.19 -4.78
CA LEU A 282 14.40 -16.20 -5.18
C LEU A 282 14.30 -17.46 -4.32
N PHE A 283 14.14 -17.29 -3.00
CA PHE A 283 13.90 -18.41 -2.09
C PHE A 283 12.60 -19.13 -2.49
N TYR A 284 11.51 -18.41 -2.70
CA TYR A 284 10.25 -18.99 -3.15
C TYR A 284 10.42 -19.76 -4.47
N SER A 285 11.13 -19.21 -5.48
CA SER A 285 11.35 -19.93 -6.73
C SER A 285 12.17 -21.20 -6.54
N PHE A 286 13.23 -21.17 -5.72
CA PHE A 286 14.05 -22.36 -5.46
C PHE A 286 13.26 -23.51 -4.83
N TRP A 287 12.35 -23.18 -3.90
CA TRP A 287 11.53 -24.19 -3.19
C TRP A 287 10.29 -24.64 -3.97
N THR A 288 9.95 -23.98 -5.07
CA THR A 288 8.76 -24.29 -5.88
C THR A 288 9.08 -24.90 -7.24
N ILE A 289 10.35 -24.94 -7.64
CA ILE A 289 10.80 -25.76 -8.77
C ILE A 289 10.54 -27.22 -8.40
N PRO A 290 9.71 -27.96 -9.16
CA PRO A 290 9.46 -29.36 -8.89
C PRO A 290 10.78 -30.13 -8.96
N SER A 291 11.03 -30.96 -7.95
CA SER A 291 12.21 -31.83 -7.83
C SER A 291 12.35 -32.87 -8.96
N ASN A 292 11.50 -32.83 -10.00
CA ASN A 292 11.49 -33.75 -11.12
C ASN A 292 12.33 -33.26 -12.32
N GLU A 293 12.99 -32.09 -12.23
CA GLU A 293 13.90 -31.58 -13.28
C GLU A 293 15.40 -31.75 -12.94
N PHE A 294 15.72 -32.45 -11.85
CA PHE A 294 17.12 -32.74 -11.44
C PHE A 294 17.50 -34.23 -11.57
N GLU A 295 16.68 -35.05 -12.22
CA GLU A 295 17.07 -36.39 -12.67
C GLU A 295 17.33 -36.36 -14.18
N ASP A 296 18.56 -35.96 -14.55
CA ASP A 296 19.25 -36.39 -15.78
C ASP A 296 20.78 -36.43 -15.48
#